data_AF-G5GB37-F1
#
_entry.id   AF-G5GB37-F1
#
_cell.length_a   1.000
_cell.length_b   1.000
_cell.length_c   1.000
_cell.angle_alpha   90.00
_cell.angle_beta   90.00
_cell.angle_gamma   90.00
#
_symmetry.space_group_name_H-M   'P 1'
#
loop_
_entity.id
_entity.type
_entity.pdbx_description
1 polymer ?
#
loop_
_entity_poly.entity_id
_entity_poly.type
_entity_poly.pdbx_seq_one_letter_code
_entity_poly.pdbx_strand_id
1 'polypeptide(L)'
;MPMNNEKPKKRISKKCGDFPDKWEDWHFRLPEEKNQLRIIDLYRKSGCRSKSEFARARLLGESFKVITVDKSAIEYYRKLSSLTDEVHKIGVNYNQLVRILYTTERLQIFESILKEICCLTKELHDLQKQAVELTNEFR
;
A
#
# COMPACT_ATOMS: atom_id res chain seq x y z
N MET A 1 4.22 54.41 12.08
CA MET A 1 4.75 53.27 12.86
C MET A 1 5.17 52.18 11.87
N PRO A 2 6.46 51.84 11.73
CA PRO A 2 6.87 50.75 10.85
C PRO A 2 6.86 49.42 11.60
N MET A 3 6.22 48.42 10.99
CA MET A 3 6.09 47.04 11.48
C MET A 3 7.40 46.27 11.21
N ASN A 4 8.03 45.74 12.26
CA ASN A 4 9.20 44.88 12.17
C ASN A 4 8.78 43.47 11.70
N ASN A 5 9.24 43.06 10.51
CA ASN A 5 9.09 41.68 10.02
C ASN A 5 10.35 40.87 10.40
N GLU A 6 10.37 40.32 11.62
CA GLU A 6 11.39 39.34 12.00
C GLU A 6 11.09 37.98 11.33
N LYS A 7 11.99 37.54 10.44
CA LYS A 7 11.93 36.21 9.81
C LYS A 7 12.28 35.12 10.85
N PRO A 8 11.64 33.94 10.81
CA PRO A 8 11.85 32.89 11.80
C PRO A 8 13.26 32.31 11.69
N LYS A 9 13.96 32.23 12.83
CA LYS A 9 15.31 31.67 12.95
C LYS A 9 15.29 30.19 12.56
N LYS A 10 16.10 29.81 11.55
CA LYS A 10 16.32 28.41 11.15
C LYS A 10 16.95 27.64 12.31
N ARG A 11 16.38 26.47 12.64
CA ARG A 11 16.93 25.55 13.63
C ARG A 11 18.30 25.05 13.17
N ILE A 12 19.33 25.33 13.94
CA ILE A 12 20.70 24.88 13.70
C ILE A 12 20.79 23.43 14.21
N SER A 13 21.22 22.50 13.35
CA SER A 13 21.50 21.11 13.74
C SER A 13 22.73 21.05 14.64
N LYS A 14 22.67 20.25 15.71
CA LYS A 14 23.83 19.93 16.57
C LYS A 14 24.91 19.24 15.73
N LYS A 15 26.07 19.88 15.56
CA LYS A 15 27.26 19.28 14.93
C LYS A 15 27.73 18.08 15.77
N CYS A 16 27.86 16.92 15.13
CA CYS A 16 28.56 15.77 15.68
C CYS A 16 29.95 15.72 15.02
N GLY A 17 31.03 15.83 15.80
CA GLY A 17 32.43 15.55 15.40
C GLY A 17 33.17 16.63 14.58
N ASP A 18 34.51 16.53 14.60
CA ASP A 18 35.44 17.28 13.74
C ASP A 18 35.34 16.78 12.29
N PHE A 19 34.31 17.24 11.59
CA PHE A 19 34.17 17.05 10.16
C PHE A 19 34.45 18.38 9.44
N PRO A 20 34.99 18.35 8.21
CA PRO A 20 35.25 19.57 7.44
C PRO A 20 33.98 20.41 7.32
N ASP A 21 34.14 21.73 7.53
CA ASP A 21 33.03 22.69 7.61
C ASP A 21 32.19 22.79 6.32
N LYS A 22 32.72 22.28 5.20
CA LYS A 22 32.05 22.24 3.89
C LYS A 22 32.30 20.90 3.21
N TRP A 23 31.22 20.29 2.75
CA TRP A 23 31.24 19.10 1.90
C TRP A 23 31.20 19.55 0.44
N GLU A 24 31.91 18.86 -0.44
CA GLU A 24 31.77 19.07 -1.88
C GLU A 24 30.55 18.30 -2.39
N ASP A 25 29.56 19.02 -2.92
CA ASP A 25 28.37 18.42 -3.51
C ASP A 25 28.69 17.88 -4.91
N TRP A 26 28.50 16.58 -5.10
CA TRP A 26 28.72 15.91 -6.38
C TRP A 26 27.39 15.74 -7.13
N HIS A 27 27.30 16.34 -8.31
CA HIS A 27 26.14 16.19 -9.19
C HIS A 27 26.50 15.27 -10.37
N PHE A 28 25.78 14.15 -10.49
CA PHE A 28 25.90 13.26 -11.65
C PHE A 28 24.66 13.41 -12.55
N ARG A 29 24.89 13.52 -13.87
CA ARG A 29 23.84 13.43 -14.87
C ARG A 29 23.92 12.09 -15.57
N LEU A 30 22.79 11.44 -15.76
CA LEU A 30 22.66 10.24 -16.58
C LEU A 30 22.07 10.65 -17.92
N PRO A 31 22.88 10.80 -18.98
CA PRO A 31 22.39 11.28 -20.28
C PRO A 31 21.54 10.24 -21.02
N GLU A 32 21.78 8.96 -20.75
CA GLU A 32 21.09 7.84 -21.39
C GLU A 32 19.86 7.41 -20.57
N GLU A 33 18.68 7.36 -21.21
CA GLU A 33 17.41 6.97 -20.56
C GLU A 33 17.45 5.54 -20.01
N LYS A 34 18.07 4.59 -20.74
CA LYS A 34 18.24 3.21 -20.27
C LYS A 34 19.00 3.12 -18.95
N ASN A 35 19.98 3.99 -18.75
CA ASN A 35 20.77 4.03 -17.52
C ASN A 35 20.00 4.66 -16.36
N GLN A 36 19.12 5.63 -16.65
CA GLN A 36 18.20 6.18 -15.65
C GLN A 36 17.25 5.11 -15.13
N LEU A 37 16.59 4.37 -16.04
CA LEU A 37 15.68 3.28 -15.68
C LEU A 37 16.39 2.20 -14.87
N ARG A 38 17.60 1.80 -15.30
CA ARG A 38 18.40 0.78 -14.61
C ARG A 38 18.77 1.19 -13.18
N ILE A 39 19.17 2.45 -12.95
CA ILE A 39 19.50 2.94 -11.61
C ILE A 39 18.26 3.04 -10.72
N ILE A 40 17.11 3.45 -11.27
CA ILE A 40 15.84 3.51 -10.54
C ILE A 40 15.40 2.10 -10.12
N ASP A 41 15.54 1.10 -10.99
CA ASP A 41 15.19 -0.28 -10.67
C ASP A 41 16.14 -0.88 -9.62
N LEU A 42 17.45 -0.61 -9.72
CA LEU A 42 18.40 -1.03 -8.69
C LEU A 42 18.12 -0.38 -7.34
N TYR A 43 17.76 0.91 -7.32
CA TYR A 43 17.34 1.61 -6.12
C TYR A 43 16.11 0.95 -5.49
N ARG A 44 15.06 0.68 -6.29
CA ARG A 44 13.84 0.00 -5.81
C ARG A 44 14.14 -1.38 -5.23
N LYS A 45 15.06 -2.14 -5.84
CA LYS A 45 15.47 -3.48 -5.37
C LYS A 45 16.35 -3.46 -4.12
N SER A 46 17.08 -2.37 -3.87
CA SER A 46 17.98 -2.22 -2.72
C SER A 46 17.25 -1.99 -1.40
N GLY A 47 16.04 -1.43 -1.44
CA GLY A 47 15.29 -1.07 -0.23
C GLY A 47 15.91 0.08 0.59
N CYS A 48 16.92 0.80 0.05
CA CYS A 48 17.54 1.95 0.72
C CYS A 48 16.52 3.09 0.97
N ARG A 49 16.74 3.85 2.05
CA ARG A 49 15.80 4.92 2.47
C ARG A 49 15.85 6.14 1.55
N SER A 50 16.99 6.41 0.92
CA SER A 50 17.16 7.54 0.00
C SER A 50 18.04 7.18 -1.21
N LYS A 51 17.84 7.91 -2.32
CA LYS A 51 18.66 7.76 -3.54
C LYS A 51 20.14 8.06 -3.27
N SER A 52 20.43 9.04 -2.40
CA SER A 52 21.80 9.44 -2.06
C SER A 52 22.53 8.36 -1.26
N GLU A 53 21.83 7.71 -0.33
CA GLU A 53 22.34 6.56 0.42
C GLU A 53 22.62 5.37 -0.49
N PHE A 54 21.70 5.07 -1.42
CA PHE A 54 21.91 4.05 -2.44
C PHE A 54 23.13 4.35 -3.34
N ALA A 55 23.26 5.59 -3.81
CA ALA A 55 24.39 6.01 -4.64
C ALA A 55 25.72 5.92 -3.88
N ARG A 56 25.75 6.36 -2.61
CA ARG A 56 26.92 6.27 -1.74
C ARG A 56 27.33 4.82 -1.50
N ALA A 57 26.39 3.96 -1.12
CA ALA A 57 26.65 2.54 -0.89
C ALA A 57 27.21 1.86 -2.16
N ARG A 58 26.69 2.24 -3.35
CA ARG A 58 27.17 1.68 -4.62
C ARG A 58 28.56 2.19 -5.02
N LEU A 59 28.85 3.46 -4.78
CA LEU A 59 30.16 4.08 -5.07
C LEU A 59 31.25 3.61 -4.10
N LEU A 60 30.91 3.37 -2.83
CA LEU A 60 31.82 2.89 -1.79
C LEU A 60 31.99 1.37 -1.78
N GLY A 61 31.34 0.65 -2.70
CA GLY A 61 31.50 -0.80 -2.85
C GLY A 61 30.87 -1.62 -1.72
N GLU A 62 29.91 -1.06 -0.98
CA GLU A 62 29.22 -1.76 0.10
C GLU A 62 28.38 -2.94 -0.44
N SER A 63 28.36 -4.06 0.29
CA SER A 63 27.53 -5.22 -0.06
C SER A 63 26.06 -4.91 0.21
N PHE A 64 25.21 -4.91 -0.82
CA PHE A 64 23.77 -4.66 -0.69
C PHE A 64 22.97 -5.95 -0.76
N LYS A 65 21.96 -6.07 0.10
CA LYS A 65 20.96 -7.14 0.06
C LYS A 65 19.88 -6.74 -0.95
N VAL A 66 19.82 -7.44 -2.08
CA VAL A 66 18.71 -7.30 -3.03
C VAL A 66 17.48 -7.93 -2.42
N ILE A 67 16.47 -7.13 -2.11
CA ILE A 67 15.16 -7.66 -1.71
C ILE A 67 14.37 -7.90 -2.99
N THR A 68 14.43 -9.13 -3.51
CA THR A 68 13.56 -9.55 -4.60
C THR A 68 12.15 -9.71 -4.05
N VAL A 69 11.33 -8.68 -4.25
CA VAL A 69 9.91 -8.74 -3.92
C VAL A 69 9.19 -9.48 -5.03
N ASP A 70 8.68 -10.67 -4.73
CA ASP A 70 7.81 -11.38 -5.66
C ASP A 70 6.47 -10.65 -5.76
N LYS A 71 6.24 -10.01 -6.92
CA LYS A 71 5.05 -9.21 -7.18
C LYS A 71 3.79 -10.09 -7.21
N SER A 72 3.89 -11.33 -7.69
CA SER A 72 2.76 -12.27 -7.72
C SER A 72 2.33 -12.66 -6.32
N ALA A 73 3.26 -12.98 -5.41
CA ALA A 73 2.94 -13.29 -4.02
C ALA A 73 2.25 -12.11 -3.32
N ILE A 74 2.71 -10.87 -3.52
CA ILE A 74 2.04 -9.69 -2.95
C ILE A 74 0.62 -9.53 -3.46
N GLU A 75 0.40 -9.71 -4.77
CA GLU A 75 -0.93 -9.60 -5.35
C GLU A 75 -1.87 -10.69 -4.81
N TYR A 76 -1.36 -11.92 -4.65
CA TYR A 76 -2.09 -13.01 -4.01
C TYR A 76 -2.49 -12.68 -2.57
N TYR A 77 -1.55 -12.20 -1.74
CA TYR A 77 -1.86 -11.83 -0.35
C TYR A 77 -2.86 -10.68 -0.26
N ARG A 78 -2.82 -9.71 -1.18
CA ARG A 78 -3.83 -8.65 -1.26
C ARG A 78 -5.22 -9.20 -1.55
N LYS A 79 -5.33 -10.11 -2.53
CA LYS A 79 -6.61 -10.76 -2.86
C LYS A 79 -7.15 -11.56 -1.67
N LEU A 80 -6.29 -12.31 -0.99
CA LEU A 80 -6.67 -13.08 0.20
C LEU A 80 -7.11 -12.17 1.36
N SER A 81 -6.42 -11.06 1.59
CA SER A 81 -6.80 -10.07 2.60
C SER A 81 -8.18 -9.47 2.30
N SER A 82 -8.43 -9.09 1.04
CA SER A 82 -9.72 -8.55 0.60
C SER A 82 -10.86 -9.55 0.85
N LEU A 83 -10.64 -10.82 0.52
CA LEU A 83 -11.62 -11.88 0.78
C LEU A 83 -11.90 -12.04 2.29
N THR A 84 -10.85 -11.98 3.11
CA THR A 84 -10.98 -12.08 4.56
C THR A 84 -11.78 -10.90 5.13
N ASP A 85 -11.57 -9.69 4.61
CA ASP A 85 -12.32 -8.49 5.00
C ASP A 85 -13.80 -8.59 4.62
N GLU A 86 -14.11 -9.15 3.45
CA GLU A 86 -15.50 -9.42 3.02
C GLU A 86 -16.19 -10.44 3.93
N VAL A 87 -15.51 -11.55 4.24
CA VAL A 87 -16.03 -12.56 5.18
C VAL A 87 -16.29 -11.95 6.56
N HIS A 88 -15.40 -11.07 7.04
CA HIS A 88 -15.59 -10.37 8.29
C HIS A 88 -16.84 -9.48 8.28
N LYS A 89 -17.06 -8.72 7.20
CA LYS A 89 -18.28 -7.89 7.04
C LYS A 89 -19.55 -8.73 7.06
N ILE A 90 -19.55 -9.89 6.40
CA ILE A 90 -20.68 -10.82 6.46
C ILE A 90 -20.94 -11.28 7.90
N GLY A 91 -19.88 -11.61 8.66
CA GLY A 91 -20.00 -11.97 10.07
C GLY A 91 -20.58 -10.84 10.95
N VAL A 92 -20.16 -9.59 10.71
CA VAL A 92 -20.72 -8.42 11.41
C VAL A 92 -22.20 -8.23 11.09
N ASN A 93 -22.58 -8.33 9.81
CA ASN A 93 -23.98 -8.23 9.38
C ASN A 93 -24.84 -9.35 10.01
N TYR A 94 -24.33 -10.58 10.03
CA TYR A 94 -25.00 -11.69 10.70
C TYR A 94 -25.25 -11.40 12.18
N ASN A 95 -24.24 -10.92 12.90
CA ASN A 95 -24.37 -10.58 14.32
C ASN A 95 -25.38 -9.44 14.55
N GLN A 96 -25.41 -8.43 13.69
CA GLN A 96 -26.42 -7.37 13.74
C GLN A 96 -27.83 -7.94 13.57
N LEU A 97 -28.02 -8.83 12.60
CA LEU A 97 -29.30 -9.47 12.33
C LEU A 97 -29.78 -10.34 13.50
N VAL A 98 -28.88 -11.10 14.14
CA VAL A 98 -29.19 -11.87 15.35
C VAL A 98 -29.62 -10.97 16.52
N ARG A 99 -28.99 -9.80 16.68
CA ARG A 99 -29.41 -8.83 17.70
C ARG A 99 -30.78 -8.24 17.42
N ILE A 100 -31.07 -7.93 16.16
CA ILE A 100 -32.39 -7.44 15.73
C ILE A 100 -33.46 -8.51 15.99
N LEU A 101 -33.18 -9.77 15.69
CA LEU A 101 -34.05 -10.90 16.01
C LEU A 101 -34.38 -11.00 17.49
N TYR A 102 -33.37 -10.91 18.36
CA TYR A 102 -33.58 -10.95 19.80
C TYR A 102 -34.45 -9.79 20.30
N THR A 103 -34.46 -8.67 19.57
CA THR A 103 -35.21 -7.46 19.93
C THR A 103 -36.59 -7.42 19.28
N THR A 104 -36.84 -8.18 18.21
CA THR A 104 -38.05 -8.09 17.39
C THR A 104 -38.88 -9.36 17.54
N GLU A 105 -40.05 -9.29 18.18
CA GLU A 105 -40.98 -10.43 18.37
C GLU A 105 -41.61 -10.99 17.08
N ARG A 106 -41.26 -10.44 15.90
CA ARG A 106 -41.82 -10.83 14.60
C ARG A 106 -40.82 -11.60 13.74
N LEU A 107 -40.58 -12.86 14.12
CA LEU A 107 -39.71 -13.82 13.42
C LEU A 107 -40.04 -13.99 11.92
N GLN A 108 -41.31 -13.97 11.54
CA GLN A 108 -41.75 -14.29 10.17
C GLN A 108 -41.32 -13.25 9.11
N ILE A 109 -41.33 -11.96 9.46
CA ILE A 109 -40.91 -10.86 8.54
C ILE A 109 -39.40 -10.90 8.32
N PHE A 110 -38.66 -11.30 9.35
CA PHE A 110 -37.23 -11.41 9.28
C PHE A 110 -36.78 -12.61 8.44
N GLU A 111 -37.44 -13.78 8.58
CA GLU A 111 -37.15 -14.94 7.72
C GLU A 111 -37.39 -14.65 6.23
N SER A 112 -38.42 -13.87 5.89
CA SER A 112 -38.67 -13.48 4.51
C SER A 112 -37.58 -12.55 3.97
N ILE A 113 -37.18 -11.54 4.74
CA ILE A 113 -36.12 -10.60 4.35
C ILE A 113 -34.77 -11.33 4.22
N LEU A 114 -34.44 -12.22 5.15
CA LEU A 114 -33.22 -13.02 5.06
C LEU A 114 -33.20 -13.92 3.83
N LYS A 115 -34.31 -14.58 3.51
CA LYS A 115 -34.41 -15.41 2.29
C LYS A 115 -34.16 -14.57 1.05
N GLU A 116 -34.74 -13.39 0.99
CA GLU A 116 -34.60 -12.48 -0.16
C GLU A 116 -33.15 -12.00 -0.32
N ILE A 117 -32.51 -11.56 0.77
CA ILE A 117 -31.09 -11.16 0.75
C ILE A 117 -30.19 -12.34 0.37
N CYS A 118 -30.44 -13.55 0.88
CA CYS A 118 -29.70 -14.75 0.50
C CYS A 118 -29.84 -15.09 -0.98
N CYS A 119 -31.04 -14.92 -1.58
CA CYS A 119 -31.23 -15.09 -3.02
C CYS A 119 -30.42 -14.06 -3.82
N LEU A 120 -30.54 -12.78 -3.48
CA LEU A 120 -29.81 -11.70 -4.15
C LEU A 120 -28.29 -11.88 -4.06
N THR A 121 -27.79 -12.35 -2.91
CA THR A 121 -26.35 -12.59 -2.72
C THR A 121 -25.85 -13.75 -3.57
N LYS A 122 -26.66 -14.81 -3.77
CA LYS A 122 -26.31 -15.92 -4.68
C LYS A 122 -26.25 -15.45 -6.13
N GLU A 123 -27.24 -14.68 -6.58
CA GLU A 123 -27.28 -14.15 -7.93
C GLU A 123 -26.08 -13.21 -8.20
N LEU A 124 -25.73 -12.37 -7.23
CA LEU A 124 -24.53 -11.53 -7.30
C LEU A 124 -23.24 -12.37 -7.41
N HIS A 125 -23.11 -13.42 -6.60
CA HIS A 125 -21.95 -14.31 -6.63
C HIS A 125 -21.83 -15.01 -7.99
N ASP A 126 -22.93 -15.48 -8.56
CA ASP A 126 -22.93 -16.15 -9.86
C ASP A 126 -22.51 -15.20 -10.98
N LEU A 127 -22.99 -13.95 -10.96
CA LEU A 127 -22.54 -12.89 -11.87
C LEU A 127 -21.04 -12.59 -11.70
N GLN A 128 -20.55 -12.55 -10.47
CA GLN A 128 -19.14 -12.30 -10.18
C GLN A 128 -18.26 -13.45 -10.68
N LYS A 129 -18.73 -14.70 -10.56
CA LYS A 129 -18.05 -15.88 -11.12
C LYS A 129 -17.98 -15.83 -12.65
N GLN A 130 -19.09 -15.49 -13.31
CA GLN A 130 -19.13 -15.31 -14.77
C GLN A 130 -18.18 -14.20 -15.22
N ALA A 131 -18.12 -13.08 -14.48
CA ALA A 131 -17.19 -11.99 -14.79
C ALA A 131 -15.72 -12.42 -14.66
N VAL A 132 -15.39 -13.25 -13.66
CA VAL A 132 -14.03 -13.81 -13.50
C VAL A 132 -13.70 -14.79 -14.63
N GLU A 133 -14.63 -15.66 -15.02
CA GLU A 133 -14.45 -16.60 -16.14
C GLU A 133 -14.21 -15.84 -17.46
N LEU A 134 -15.04 -14.85 -17.77
CA LEU A 134 -14.86 -13.98 -18.95
C LEU A 134 -13.51 -13.23 -18.92
N THR A 135 -13.08 -12.77 -17.73
CA THR A 135 -11.78 -12.09 -17.58
C THR A 135 -10.60 -13.04 -17.80
N ASN A 136 -10.76 -14.32 -17.46
CA ASN A 136 -9.74 -15.35 -17.71
C ASN A 136 -9.71 -15.79 -19.17
N GLU A 137 -10.85 -15.84 -19.87
CA GLU A 137 -10.92 -16.15 -21.31
C GLU A 137 -10.33 -15.02 -22.18
N PHE A 138 -10.40 -13.77 -21.71
CA PHE A 138 -9.82 -12.61 -22.40
C PHE A 138 -8.30 -12.46 -22.23
N ARG A 139 -7.71 -13.19 -21.28
CA ARG A 139 -6.30 -13.05 -20.86
C ARG A 139 -5.39 -14.05 -21.57
#